data_AF-A0A6A7N6Y0-F1
#
_entry.id   AF-A0A6A7N6Y0-F1
#
_cell.length_a   1.000
_cell.length_b   1.000
_cell.length_c   1.000
_cell.angle_alpha   90.00
_cell.angle_beta   90.00
_cell.angle_gamma   90.00
#
_symmetry.space_group_name_H-M   'P 1'
#
loop_
_entity.id
_entity.type
_entity.pdbx_description
1 polymer ?
#
loop_
_entity_poly.entity_id
_entity_poly.type
_entity_poly.pdbx_seq_one_letter_code
_entity_poly.pdbx_strand_id
1 'polypeptide(L)'
;MPRYSDQYLSQLLARRDYGALVDLQGIALGWDGYDAKLPSFGWPQPIFVVFEILTWLAQADRSGAWTYYEATPPERQACALATLEILKAVTLQQQYAYGKMHWQDSEASGKLDDWIRENEQRIIEWAFVTLAEHPAALALVSS
;
A
#
# COMPACT_ATOMS: atom_id res chain seq x y z
N MET A 1 -16.84 -5.79 14.67
CA MET A 1 -16.31 -4.60 15.39
C MET A 1 -17.32 -3.45 15.30
N PRO A 2 -17.24 -2.34 16.07
CA PRO A 2 -18.09 -1.19 15.81
C PRO A 2 -17.67 -0.52 14.49
N ARG A 3 -18.62 -0.37 13.56
CA ARG A 3 -18.44 0.35 12.30
C ARG A 3 -17.96 1.78 12.56
N TYR A 4 -16.86 2.18 11.95
CA TYR A 4 -16.39 3.57 12.03
C TYR A 4 -17.36 4.50 11.29
N SER A 5 -17.58 5.70 11.83
CA SER A 5 -18.50 6.65 11.21
C SER A 5 -17.92 7.19 9.90
N ASP A 6 -18.78 7.42 8.90
CA ASP A 6 -18.39 8.01 7.61
C ASP A 6 -17.71 9.39 7.81
N GLN A 7 -18.09 10.12 8.86
CA GLN A 7 -17.48 11.39 9.24
C GLN A 7 -16.02 11.22 9.67
N TYR A 8 -15.71 10.18 10.46
CA TYR A 8 -14.35 9.91 10.91
C TYR A 8 -13.44 9.48 9.75
N LEU A 9 -13.92 8.60 8.87
CA LEU A 9 -13.19 8.22 7.65
C LEU A 9 -12.91 9.45 6.77
N SER A 10 -13.89 10.34 6.63
CA SER A 10 -13.73 11.59 5.86
C SER A 10 -12.67 12.52 6.46
N GLN A 11 -12.57 12.59 7.79
CA GLN A 11 -11.53 13.36 8.48
C GLN A 11 -10.13 12.77 8.23
N LEU A 12 -9.98 11.45 8.27
CA LEU A 12 -8.71 10.78 7.97
C LEU A 12 -8.28 11.04 6.52
N LEU A 13 -9.20 10.92 5.56
CA LEU A 13 -8.92 11.23 4.15
C LEU A 13 -8.54 12.70 3.91
N ALA A 14 -9.10 13.62 4.70
CA ALA A 14 -8.81 15.05 4.60
C ALA A 14 -7.42 15.44 5.13
N ARG A 15 -6.87 14.68 6.09
CA ARG A 15 -5.54 14.95 6.68
C ARG A 15 -4.40 14.82 5.68
N ARG A 16 -4.51 13.87 4.75
CA ARG A 16 -3.53 13.62 3.68
C ARG A 16 -2.08 13.45 4.18
N ASP A 17 -1.92 12.83 5.33
CA ASP A 17 -0.61 12.56 5.95
C ASP A 17 -0.38 11.05 6.13
N TYR A 18 0.89 10.65 6.30
CA TYR A 18 1.28 9.25 6.50
C TYR A 18 0.56 8.62 7.71
N GLY A 19 0.42 9.37 8.81
CA GLY A 19 -0.25 8.89 10.02
C GLY A 19 -1.70 8.50 9.78
N ALA A 20 -2.44 9.26 8.97
CA ALA A 20 -3.80 8.94 8.60
C ALA A 20 -3.90 7.67 7.71
N LEU A 21 -2.91 7.39 6.86
CA LEU A 21 -2.84 6.11 6.14
C LEU A 21 -2.61 4.94 7.10
N VAL A 22 -1.76 5.11 8.12
CA VAL A 22 -1.55 4.10 9.17
C VAL A 22 -2.83 3.86 9.97
N ASP A 23 -3.54 4.93 10.35
CA ASP A 23 -4.83 4.83 11.05
C ASP A 23 -5.85 4.05 10.19
N LEU A 24 -5.96 4.37 8.90
CA LEU A 24 -6.85 3.69 7.95
C LEU A 24 -6.46 2.22 7.73
N GLN A 25 -5.16 1.90 7.67
CA GLN A 25 -4.69 0.52 7.59
C GLN A 25 -5.07 -0.26 8.86
N GLY A 26 -4.91 0.34 10.03
CA GLY A 26 -5.30 -0.25 11.31
C GLY A 26 -6.79 -0.60 11.36
N ILE A 27 -7.63 0.29 10.82
CA ILE A 27 -9.08 0.04 10.66
C ILE A 27 -9.32 -1.17 9.74
N ALA A 28 -8.70 -1.19 8.55
CA ALA A 28 -8.88 -2.25 7.56
C ALA A 28 -8.44 -3.63 8.05
N LEU A 29 -7.40 -3.68 8.91
CA LEU A 29 -6.94 -4.92 9.55
C LEU A 29 -7.93 -5.49 10.57
N GLY A 30 -8.85 -4.66 11.08
CA GLY A 30 -9.92 -5.09 12.00
C GLY A 30 -11.15 -5.68 11.30
N TRP A 31 -11.20 -5.66 9.97
CA TRP A 31 -12.33 -6.18 9.20
C TRP A 31 -12.41 -7.70 9.27
N ASP A 32 -13.62 -8.24 9.52
CA ASP A 32 -13.85 -9.68 9.68
C ASP A 32 -13.48 -10.53 8.44
N GLY A 33 -13.41 -9.90 7.26
CA GLY A 33 -13.01 -10.54 6.00
C GLY A 33 -11.49 -10.63 5.77
N TYR A 34 -10.67 -10.12 6.70
CA TYR A 34 -9.22 -10.16 6.60
C TYR A 34 -8.67 -11.59 6.72
N ASP A 35 -7.83 -12.01 5.77
CA ASP A 35 -7.08 -13.26 5.84
C ASP A 35 -5.64 -13.08 5.32
N ALA A 36 -4.66 -13.15 6.24
CA ALA A 36 -3.22 -13.04 5.96
C ALA A 36 -2.70 -14.03 4.90
N LYS A 37 -3.40 -15.14 4.67
CA LYS A 37 -3.01 -16.19 3.71
C LYS A 37 -3.44 -15.86 2.28
N LEU A 38 -4.41 -14.97 2.09
CA LEU A 38 -4.83 -14.54 0.77
C LEU A 38 -3.86 -13.48 0.22
N PRO A 39 -3.55 -13.49 -1.10
CA PRO A 39 -2.63 -12.51 -1.68
C PRO A 39 -3.03 -11.06 -1.42
N SER A 40 -4.32 -10.72 -1.47
CA SER A 40 -4.83 -9.36 -1.20
C SER A 40 -5.35 -9.15 0.22
N PHE A 41 -5.07 -10.10 1.13
CA PHE A 41 -5.68 -10.16 2.45
C PHE A 41 -7.21 -10.32 2.48
N GLY A 42 -7.85 -10.65 1.35
CA GLY A 42 -9.30 -10.62 1.19
C GLY A 42 -9.87 -9.23 0.93
N TRP A 43 -9.04 -8.17 0.98
CA TRP A 43 -9.48 -6.81 0.70
C TRP A 43 -9.77 -6.58 -0.78
N PRO A 44 -10.64 -5.60 -1.11
CA PRO A 44 -10.74 -5.07 -2.46
C PRO A 44 -9.39 -4.57 -2.97
N GLN A 45 -9.09 -4.83 -4.24
CA GLN A 45 -7.77 -4.58 -4.84
C GLN A 45 -7.23 -3.15 -4.59
N PRO A 46 -8.00 -2.06 -4.77
CA PRO A 46 -7.48 -0.70 -4.55
C PRO A 46 -7.07 -0.45 -3.10
N ILE A 47 -7.79 -1.02 -2.15
CA ILE A 47 -7.50 -0.91 -0.71
C ILE A 47 -6.25 -1.71 -0.37
N PHE A 48 -6.19 -2.95 -0.86
CA PHE A 48 -5.04 -3.82 -0.69
C PHE A 48 -3.76 -3.14 -1.16
N VAL A 49 -3.72 -2.67 -2.41
CA VAL A 49 -2.47 -2.17 -2.97
C VAL A 49 -2.00 -0.90 -2.28
N VAL A 50 -2.92 -0.03 -1.82
CA VAL A 50 -2.54 1.17 -1.05
C VAL A 50 -1.83 0.79 0.24
N PHE A 51 -2.38 -0.15 1.01
CA PHE A 51 -1.78 -0.55 2.29
C PHE A 51 -0.56 -1.46 2.12
N GLU A 52 -0.49 -2.22 1.03
CA GLU A 52 0.70 -2.97 0.66
C GLU A 52 1.86 -2.04 0.30
N ILE A 53 1.60 -0.99 -0.49
CA ILE A 53 2.59 0.04 -0.81
C ILE A 53 3.01 0.83 0.44
N LEU A 54 2.10 1.10 1.37
CA LEU A 54 2.45 1.70 2.66
C LEU A 54 3.44 0.83 3.45
N THR A 55 3.25 -0.49 3.43
CA THR A 55 4.16 -1.45 4.07
C THR A 55 5.52 -1.44 3.39
N TRP A 56 5.55 -1.37 2.05
CA TRP A 56 6.77 -1.23 1.28
C TRP A 56 7.55 0.05 1.62
N LEU A 57 6.87 1.20 1.72
CA LEU A 57 7.45 2.47 2.18
C LEU A 57 8.06 2.34 3.58
N ALA A 58 7.32 1.76 4.53
CA ALA A 58 7.76 1.63 5.91
C ALA A 58 9.03 0.78 6.05
N GLN A 59 9.16 -0.27 5.23
CA GLN A 59 10.37 -1.11 5.20
C GLN A 59 11.53 -0.39 4.50
N ALA A 60 11.27 0.33 3.41
CA ALA A 60 12.27 1.14 2.72
C ALA A 60 12.93 2.17 3.66
N ASP A 61 12.12 2.88 4.45
CA ASP A 61 12.62 3.88 5.41
C ASP A 61 13.44 3.26 6.57
N ARG A 62 13.01 2.09 7.08
CA ARG A 62 13.62 1.47 8.27
C ARG A 62 14.88 0.65 7.97
N SER A 63 14.86 -0.13 6.90
CA SER A 63 15.86 -1.17 6.63
C SER A 63 16.16 -1.38 5.15
N GLY A 64 15.56 -0.58 4.27
CA GLY A 64 15.66 -0.71 2.82
C GLY A 64 14.58 -1.62 2.24
N ALA A 65 14.15 -1.31 1.02
CA ALA A 65 13.03 -1.94 0.31
C ALA A 65 13.26 -3.43 0.05
N TRP A 66 14.51 -3.88 0.03
CA TRP A 66 14.85 -5.29 -0.09
C TRP A 66 14.22 -6.13 1.03
N THR A 67 14.13 -5.60 2.26
CA THR A 67 13.52 -6.32 3.39
C THR A 67 12.04 -6.62 3.16
N TYR A 68 11.33 -5.72 2.48
CA TYR A 68 9.96 -5.96 2.05
C TYR A 68 9.88 -7.11 1.04
N TYR A 69 10.73 -7.11 0.00
CA TYR A 69 10.69 -8.15 -1.02
C TYR A 69 11.12 -9.52 -0.50
N GLU A 70 12.05 -9.55 0.44
CA GLU A 70 12.48 -10.78 1.13
C GLU A 70 11.34 -11.38 1.96
N ALA A 71 10.64 -10.54 2.74
CA ALA A 71 9.60 -10.99 3.66
C ALA A 71 8.24 -11.25 2.98
N THR A 72 7.99 -10.67 1.82
CA THR A 72 6.67 -10.71 1.17
C THR A 72 6.53 -11.92 0.25
N PRO A 73 5.48 -12.76 0.38
CA PRO A 73 5.28 -13.91 -0.51
C PRO A 73 5.16 -13.51 -1.99
N PRO A 74 5.71 -14.30 -2.93
CA PRO A 74 5.68 -13.96 -4.36
C PRO A 74 4.28 -13.71 -4.93
N GLU A 75 3.27 -14.43 -4.45
CA GLU A 75 1.87 -14.26 -4.88
C GLU A 75 1.30 -12.90 -4.48
N ARG A 76 1.66 -12.39 -3.30
CA ARG A 76 1.27 -11.05 -2.83
C ARG A 76 1.95 -9.97 -3.68
N GLN A 77 3.24 -10.15 -3.97
CA GLN A 77 3.96 -9.22 -4.85
C GLN A 77 3.36 -9.19 -6.27
N ALA A 78 2.96 -10.35 -6.80
CA ALA A 78 2.29 -10.44 -8.10
C ALA A 78 0.90 -9.76 -8.06
N CYS A 79 0.15 -9.94 -6.97
CA CYS A 79 -1.14 -9.30 -6.77
C CYS A 79 -1.01 -7.76 -6.71
N ALA A 80 -0.01 -7.25 -5.99
CA ALA A 80 0.28 -5.82 -5.92
C ALA A 80 0.60 -5.26 -7.31
N LEU A 81 1.51 -5.92 -8.05
CA LEU A 81 1.91 -5.48 -9.38
C LEU A 81 0.74 -5.45 -10.38
N ALA A 82 -0.07 -6.50 -10.42
CA ALA A 82 -1.26 -6.56 -11.27
C ALA A 82 -2.28 -5.47 -10.90
N THR A 83 -2.42 -5.18 -9.61
CA THR A 83 -3.34 -4.12 -9.16
C THR A 83 -2.84 -2.73 -9.56
N LEU A 84 -1.55 -2.45 -9.42
CA LEU A 84 -0.95 -1.18 -9.87
C LEU A 84 -1.14 -0.97 -11.38
N GLU A 85 -1.08 -2.04 -12.18
CA GLU A 85 -1.38 -2.01 -13.61
C GLU A 85 -2.84 -1.66 -13.89
N ILE A 86 -3.80 -2.32 -13.22
CA ILE A 86 -5.24 -2.04 -13.36
C ILE A 86 -5.55 -0.58 -13.01
N LEU A 87 -4.95 -0.06 -11.93
CA LEU A 87 -5.10 1.33 -11.49
C LEU A 87 -4.32 2.33 -12.36
N LYS A 88 -3.56 1.87 -13.35
CA LYS A 88 -2.72 2.69 -14.22
C LYS A 88 -1.73 3.56 -13.44
N ALA A 89 -1.23 3.06 -12.31
CA ALA A 89 -0.21 3.71 -11.48
C ALA A 89 1.18 3.50 -12.10
N VAL A 90 1.38 3.92 -13.36
CA VAL A 90 2.49 3.50 -14.24
C VAL A 90 3.87 3.63 -13.57
N THR A 91 4.20 4.78 -12.99
CA THR A 91 5.50 4.99 -12.36
C THR A 91 5.72 4.09 -11.14
N LEU A 92 4.70 3.97 -10.28
CA LEU A 92 4.75 3.08 -9.11
C LEU A 92 4.87 1.62 -9.54
N GLN A 93 4.11 1.20 -10.54
CA GLN A 93 4.16 -0.13 -11.13
C GLN A 93 5.57 -0.46 -11.64
N GLN A 94 6.21 0.47 -12.36
CA GLN A 94 7.55 0.28 -12.89
C GLN A 94 8.61 0.13 -11.79
N GLN A 95 8.56 0.98 -10.76
CA GLN A 95 9.52 0.94 -9.66
C GLN A 95 9.32 -0.29 -8.77
N TYR A 96 8.06 -0.65 -8.52
CA TYR A 96 7.75 -1.87 -7.79
C TYR A 96 8.20 -3.12 -8.56
N ALA A 97 8.00 -3.15 -9.89
CA ALA A 97 8.49 -4.23 -10.74
C ALA A 97 10.03 -4.31 -10.75
N TYR A 98 10.70 -3.16 -10.83
CA TYR A 98 12.16 -3.08 -10.76
C TYR A 98 12.68 -3.66 -9.45
N GLY A 99 12.13 -3.22 -8.31
CA GLY A 99 12.50 -3.78 -6.99
C GLY A 99 12.29 -5.27 -6.90
N LYS A 100 11.13 -5.78 -7.36
CA LYS A 100 10.85 -7.22 -7.37
C LYS A 100 11.91 -8.03 -8.14
N MET A 101 12.45 -7.50 -9.23
CA MET A 101 13.48 -8.19 -10.04
C MET A 101 14.90 -8.04 -9.49
N HIS A 102 15.19 -6.94 -8.78
CA HIS A 102 16.56 -6.53 -8.48
C HIS A 102 16.86 -6.32 -6.99
N TRP A 103 15.95 -6.65 -6.07
CA TRP A 103 16.15 -6.39 -4.63
C TRP A 103 17.37 -7.09 -4.02
N GLN A 104 17.86 -8.17 -4.63
CA GLN A 104 19.08 -8.89 -4.18
C GLN A 104 20.38 -8.20 -4.64
N ASP A 105 20.29 -7.27 -5.58
CA ASP A 105 21.40 -6.43 -6.01
C ASP A 105 21.45 -5.18 -5.12
N SER A 106 22.54 -5.04 -4.36
CA SER A 106 22.71 -3.94 -3.42
C SER A 106 22.70 -2.56 -4.08
N GLU A 107 23.23 -2.42 -5.29
CA GLU A 107 23.26 -1.13 -5.99
C GLU A 107 21.86 -0.78 -6.51
N ALA A 108 21.18 -1.75 -7.10
CA ALA A 108 19.82 -1.58 -7.58
C ALA A 108 18.83 -1.29 -6.45
N SER A 109 18.92 -2.03 -5.33
CA SER A 109 18.10 -1.78 -4.15
C SER A 109 18.36 -0.38 -3.58
N GLY A 110 19.62 0.06 -3.49
CA GLY A 110 19.94 1.41 -3.02
C GLY A 110 19.33 2.51 -3.89
N LYS A 111 19.37 2.36 -5.22
CA LYS A 111 18.71 3.30 -6.15
C LYS A 111 17.19 3.35 -5.95
N LEU A 112 16.58 2.21 -5.66
CA LEU A 112 15.15 2.14 -5.37
C LEU A 112 14.81 2.82 -4.04
N ASP A 113 15.61 2.62 -3.01
CA ASP A 113 15.44 3.27 -1.71
C ASP A 113 15.52 4.79 -1.82
N ASP A 114 16.49 5.29 -2.59
CA ASP A 114 16.61 6.73 -2.87
C ASP A 114 15.40 7.25 -3.66
N TRP A 115 14.96 6.51 -4.68
CA TRP A 115 13.76 6.87 -5.43
C TRP A 115 12.52 6.94 -4.55
N ILE A 116 12.33 5.96 -3.65
CA ILE A 116 11.22 5.94 -2.69
C ILE A 116 11.27 7.18 -1.81
N ARG A 117 12.43 7.49 -1.23
CA ARG A 117 12.61 8.66 -0.35
C ARG A 117 12.29 9.97 -1.06
N GLU A 118 12.73 10.13 -2.30
CA GLU A 118 12.46 11.33 -3.11
C GLU A 118 10.99 11.47 -3.54
N ASN A 119 10.24 10.36 -3.56
CA ASN A 119 8.87 10.31 -4.06
C ASN A 119 7.83 10.00 -2.98
N GLU A 120 8.22 9.84 -1.71
CA GLU A 120 7.36 9.43 -0.60
C GLU A 120 6.05 10.24 -0.56
N GLN A 121 6.15 11.56 -0.60
CA GLN A 121 4.99 12.45 -0.60
C GLN A 121 4.05 12.21 -1.79
N ARG A 122 4.59 11.96 -2.99
CA ARG A 122 3.77 11.66 -4.18
C ARG A 122 3.08 10.31 -4.05
N ILE A 123 3.71 9.34 -3.39
CA ILE A 123 3.14 8.02 -3.14
C ILE A 123 2.01 8.13 -2.12
N ILE A 124 2.20 8.91 -1.06
CA ILE A 124 1.16 9.23 -0.07
C ILE A 124 -0.03 9.92 -0.74
N GLU A 125 0.22 10.93 -1.58
CA GLU A 125 -0.84 11.62 -2.32
C GLU A 125 -1.61 10.67 -3.25
N TRP A 126 -0.91 9.81 -3.99
CA TRP A 126 -1.52 8.78 -4.82
C TRP A 126 -2.40 7.82 -4.00
N ALA A 127 -1.95 7.41 -2.81
CA ALA A 127 -2.72 6.55 -1.92
C ALA A 127 -4.04 7.24 -1.51
N PHE A 128 -4.01 8.51 -1.11
CA PHE A 128 -5.23 9.24 -0.75
C PHE A 128 -6.18 9.43 -1.94
N VAL A 129 -5.66 9.72 -3.14
CA VAL A 129 -6.49 9.81 -4.35
C VAL A 129 -7.15 8.45 -4.63
N THR A 130 -6.38 7.37 -4.59
CA THR A 130 -6.87 6.01 -4.83
C THR A 130 -7.97 5.63 -3.84
N LEU A 131 -7.78 5.90 -2.54
CA LEU A 131 -8.81 5.63 -1.53
C LEU A 131 -10.08 6.46 -1.74
N ALA A 132 -9.94 7.75 -2.08
CA ALA A 132 -11.06 8.65 -2.31
C ALA A 132 -11.87 8.30 -3.58
N GLU A 133 -11.23 7.73 -4.60
CA GLU A 133 -11.89 7.22 -5.81
C GLU A 133 -12.65 5.91 -5.59
N HIS A 134 -12.38 5.20 -4.48
CA HIS A 134 -12.98 3.90 -4.16
C HIS A 134 -13.72 3.89 -2.81
N PRO A 135 -14.68 4.80 -2.58
CA PRO A 135 -15.32 4.97 -1.27
C PRO A 135 -16.09 3.73 -0.81
N ALA A 136 -16.72 2.99 -1.72
CA ALA A 136 -17.44 1.76 -1.39
C ALA A 136 -16.50 0.64 -0.92
N ALA A 137 -15.30 0.55 -1.52
CA ALA A 137 -14.30 -0.42 -1.12
C ALA A 137 -13.70 -0.08 0.25
N LEU A 138 -13.44 1.20 0.52
CA LEU A 138 -12.96 1.67 1.82
C LEU A 138 -14.03 1.45 2.91
N ALA A 139 -15.29 1.76 2.61
CA ALA A 139 -16.39 1.55 3.54
C ALA A 139 -16.58 0.07 3.92
N LEU A 140 -16.37 -0.85 2.96
CA LEU A 140 -16.43 -2.29 3.22
C LEU A 140 -15.42 -2.73 4.29
N VAL A 141 -14.16 -2.32 4.14
CA VAL A 141 -13.08 -2.71 5.07
C VAL A 141 -13.08 -1.88 6.36
N SER A 142 -13.97 -0.90 6.49
CA SER A 142 -14.11 -0.05 7.68
C SER A 142 -15.37 -0.36 8.50
N SER A 143 -16.07 -1.44 8.15
CA SER A 143 -17.36 -1.84 8.72
C SER A 143 -17.27 -2.84 9.87
#